data_AF-A0A7Y2DPW9-F1
#
_entry.id   AF-A0A7Y2DPW9-F1
#
_cell.length_a   1.000
_cell.length_b   1.000
_cell.length_c   1.000
_cell.angle_alpha   90.00
_cell.angle_beta   90.00
_cell.angle_gamma   90.00
#
_symmetry.space_group_name_H-M   'P 1'
#
loop_
_entity.id
_entity.type
_entity.pdbx_description
1 polymer ?
#
loop_
_entity_poly.entity_id
_entity_poly.type
_entity_poly.pdbx_seq_one_letter_code
_entity_poly.pdbx_strand_id
1 'polypeptide(L)'
;MVPYRRWRGVEAMILLEAATSRVATALAPLGVNCAPERSLKESAGQIRSLTKALEPLALPGELRDLWVWWATERFVRPAFDGFLSPSEALGCREGMIDIGFPSTLMPIAKYGKGMIWAELETAEDPGSRIYFGSYADPNLRLWTVGVSGLFEVLADALESGSVLEWKDGEYRLDPAGLQTALHARRADMDWPGTRWTIPISDDRKWPRHWKAATTS
;
A
#
# COMPACT_ATOMS: atom_id res chain seq x y z
N MET A 1 17.34 20.54 11.24
CA MET A 1 17.74 19.16 10.86
C MET A 1 17.52 18.29 12.09
N VAL A 2 16.35 17.66 12.21
CA VAL A 2 15.95 16.87 13.38
C VAL A 2 16.28 15.40 13.10
N PRO A 3 16.92 14.66 14.03
CA PRO A 3 17.42 13.32 13.77
C PRO A 3 16.28 12.31 13.82
N TYR A 4 15.81 11.88 12.65
CA TYR A 4 14.62 11.05 12.46
C TYR A 4 14.82 9.53 12.66
N ARG A 5 15.87 9.09 13.38
CA ARG A 5 16.46 7.76 13.13
C ARG A 5 16.38 6.69 14.21
N ARG A 6 15.68 6.86 15.36
CA ARG A 6 15.72 5.79 16.40
C ARG A 6 14.42 5.40 17.13
N TRP A 7 13.28 6.06 16.89
CA TRP A 7 12.03 5.75 17.63
C TRP A 7 10.86 5.24 16.76
N ARG A 8 11.01 5.16 15.43
CA ARG A 8 9.89 4.85 14.51
C ARG A 8 9.40 3.40 14.50
N GLY A 9 10.19 2.43 14.96
CA GLY A 9 9.82 1.01 14.79
C GLY A 9 8.60 0.58 15.60
N VAL A 10 8.53 0.97 16.87
CA VAL A 10 7.45 0.55 17.78
C VAL A 10 6.18 1.34 17.53
N GLU A 11 6.28 2.66 17.33
CA GLU A 11 5.12 3.51 17.05
C GLU A 11 4.48 3.16 15.71
N ALA A 12 5.27 2.94 14.65
CA ALA A 12 4.72 2.55 13.35
C ALA A 12 4.05 1.17 13.39
N MET A 13 4.60 0.22 14.16
CA MET A 13 3.99 -1.09 14.37
C MET A 13 2.66 -0.99 15.13
N ILE A 14 2.58 -0.16 16.19
CA ILE A 14 1.32 0.08 16.94
C ILE A 14 0.26 0.71 16.03
N LEU A 15 0.64 1.71 15.23
CA LEU A 15 -0.27 2.36 14.29
C LEU A 15 -0.77 1.39 13.22
N LEU A 16 0.11 0.57 12.65
CA LEU A 16 -0.24 -0.44 11.67
C LEU A 16 -1.20 -1.49 12.27
N GLU A 17 -0.88 -2.02 13.46
CA GLU A 17 -1.72 -3.01 14.14
C GLU A 17 -3.11 -2.44 14.46
N ALA A 18 -3.17 -1.22 15.00
CA ALA A 18 -4.43 -0.55 15.31
C ALA A 18 -5.29 -0.33 14.06
N ALA A 19 -4.70 0.24 12.99
CA ALA A 19 -5.42 0.53 11.75
C ALA A 19 -5.90 -0.75 11.05
N THR A 20 -5.05 -1.78 11.02
CA THR A 20 -5.38 -3.07 10.40
C THR A 20 -6.48 -3.79 11.17
N SER A 21 -6.45 -3.72 12.51
CA SER A 21 -7.49 -4.28 13.38
C SER A 21 -8.83 -3.56 13.24
N ARG A 22 -8.83 -2.23 13.04
CA ARG A 22 -10.04 -1.45 12.75
C ARG A 22 -10.69 -1.93 11.46
N VAL A 23 -9.92 -2.07 10.38
CA VAL A 23 -10.43 -2.62 9.11
C VAL A 23 -10.99 -4.03 9.31
N ALA A 24 -10.27 -4.93 9.99
CA ALA A 24 -10.75 -6.27 10.28
C ALA A 24 -12.10 -6.25 11.05
N THR A 25 -12.22 -5.36 12.04
CA THR A 25 -13.45 -5.19 12.83
C THR A 25 -14.61 -4.67 11.99
N ALA A 26 -14.36 -3.66 11.13
CA ALA A 26 -15.38 -3.09 10.26
C ALA A 26 -15.88 -4.07 9.19
N LEU A 27 -15.03 -5.02 8.78
CA LEU A 27 -15.34 -6.04 7.79
C LEU A 27 -16.03 -7.28 8.37
N ALA A 28 -15.84 -7.58 9.66
CA ALA A 28 -16.39 -8.77 10.30
C ALA A 28 -17.92 -8.92 10.17
N PRO A 29 -18.75 -7.86 10.31
CA PRO A 29 -20.21 -7.94 10.09
C PRO A 29 -20.60 -8.34 8.66
N LEU A 30 -19.69 -8.15 7.70
CA LEU A 30 -19.88 -8.49 6.28
C LEU A 30 -19.37 -9.91 5.96
N GLY A 31 -19.03 -10.70 6.97
CA GLY A 31 -18.58 -12.09 6.82
C GLY A 31 -17.13 -12.24 6.34
N VAL A 32 -16.37 -11.15 6.29
CA VAL A 32 -14.96 -11.18 5.87
C VAL A 32 -14.08 -11.39 7.11
N ASN A 33 -13.38 -12.52 7.15
CA ASN A 33 -12.48 -12.86 8.24
C ASN A 33 -11.04 -12.46 7.91
N CYS A 34 -10.63 -11.30 8.38
CA CYS A 34 -9.23 -10.87 8.37
C CYS A 34 -8.56 -11.38 9.65
N ALA A 35 -7.56 -12.25 9.54
CA ALA A 35 -6.86 -12.79 10.69
C ALA A 35 -5.34 -12.60 10.56
N PRO A 36 -4.64 -12.34 11.67
CA PRO A 36 -3.18 -12.41 11.73
C PRO A 36 -2.74 -13.88 11.77
N GLU A 37 -2.98 -14.63 10.69
CA GLU A 37 -2.70 -16.08 10.65
C GLU A 37 -1.70 -16.40 9.56
N ARG A 38 -0.41 -16.25 9.89
CA ARG A 38 0.69 -16.90 9.18
C ARG A 38 1.70 -17.46 10.17
N SER A 39 2.24 -18.64 9.87
CA SER A 39 3.38 -19.19 10.61
C SER A 39 4.55 -18.22 10.51
N LEU A 40 5.07 -17.73 11.64
CA LEU A 40 6.19 -16.78 11.66
C LEU A 40 7.41 -17.30 10.90
N LYS A 41 7.63 -18.61 10.90
CA LYS A 41 8.71 -19.26 10.15
C LYS A 41 8.51 -19.16 8.64
N GLU A 42 7.28 -19.38 8.18
CA GLU A 42 6.91 -19.30 6.76
C GLU A 42 6.94 -17.86 6.27
N SER A 43 6.33 -16.93 7.03
CA SER A 43 6.39 -15.50 6.78
C SER A 43 7.83 -15.01 6.68
N ALA A 44 8.69 -15.35 7.65
CA ALA A 44 10.09 -14.94 7.62
C ALA A 44 10.86 -15.55 6.43
N GLY A 45 10.52 -16.76 6.00
CA GLY A 45 11.05 -17.38 4.79
C GLY A 45 10.68 -16.61 3.53
N GLN A 46 9.40 -16.28 3.37
CA GLN A 46 8.90 -15.51 2.23
C GLN A 46 9.52 -14.11 2.16
N ILE A 47 9.57 -13.40 3.30
CA ILE A 47 10.16 -12.06 3.37
C ILE A 47 11.65 -12.07 3.02
N ARG A 48 12.41 -13.08 3.46
CA ARG A 48 13.83 -13.21 3.08
C ARG A 48 13.99 -13.40 1.56
N SER A 49 13.21 -14.30 0.96
CA SER A 49 13.24 -14.54 -0.48
C SER A 49 12.85 -13.28 -1.26
N LEU A 50 11.82 -12.57 -0.81
CA LEU A 50 11.38 -11.32 -1.41
C LEU A 50 12.44 -10.22 -1.28
N THR A 51 13.07 -10.08 -0.10
CA THR A 51 14.14 -9.09 0.11
C THR A 51 15.28 -9.31 -0.87
N LYS A 52 15.69 -10.57 -1.07
CA LYS A 52 16.73 -10.93 -2.04
C LYS A 52 16.33 -10.59 -3.48
N ALA A 53 15.05 -10.78 -3.84
CA ALA A 53 14.55 -10.47 -5.18
C ALA A 53 14.45 -8.95 -5.45
N LEU A 54 14.42 -8.12 -4.40
CA LEU A 54 14.28 -6.67 -4.52
C LEU A 54 15.61 -5.93 -4.54
N GLU A 55 16.73 -6.56 -4.16
CA GLU A 55 18.04 -5.90 -4.12
C GLU A 55 18.35 -5.16 -5.44
N PRO A 56 18.81 -3.89 -5.38
CA PRO A 56 19.26 -3.15 -4.19
C PRO A 56 18.16 -2.43 -3.39
N LEU A 57 16.88 -2.58 -3.76
CA LEU A 57 15.74 -1.99 -3.06
C LEU A 57 15.36 -2.79 -1.81
N ALA A 58 14.73 -2.13 -0.85
CA ALA A 58 14.23 -2.77 0.37
C ALA A 58 12.72 -2.52 0.59
N LEU A 59 12.08 -3.43 1.32
CA LEU A 59 10.70 -3.23 1.77
C LEU A 59 10.66 -2.17 2.87
N PRO A 60 9.74 -1.18 2.78
CA PRO A 60 9.46 -0.29 3.89
C PRO A 60 9.03 -1.09 5.12
N GLY A 61 9.38 -0.59 6.31
CA GLY A 61 9.13 -1.27 7.58
C GLY A 61 7.69 -1.75 7.74
N GLU A 62 6.70 -0.88 7.55
CA GLU A 62 5.29 -1.23 7.72
C GLU A 62 4.79 -2.26 6.70
N LEU A 63 5.27 -2.24 5.45
CA LEU A 63 4.87 -3.23 4.45
C LEU A 63 5.45 -4.61 4.79
N ARG A 64 6.72 -4.64 5.22
CA ARG A 64 7.34 -5.85 5.71
C ARG A 64 6.56 -6.40 6.91
N ASP A 65 6.25 -5.55 7.88
CA ASP A 65 5.57 -5.98 9.11
C ASP A 65 4.14 -6.46 8.80
N LEU A 66 3.40 -5.78 7.92
CA LEU A 66 2.10 -6.24 7.45
C LEU A 66 2.19 -7.68 6.89
N TRP A 67 3.12 -7.94 5.98
CA TRP A 67 3.26 -9.26 5.35
C TRP A 67 3.88 -10.33 6.25
N VAL A 68 4.52 -9.95 7.35
CA VAL A 68 4.97 -10.89 8.39
C VAL A 68 3.78 -11.37 9.21
N TRP A 69 2.93 -10.44 9.65
CA TRP A 69 1.94 -10.68 10.70
C TRP A 69 0.53 -10.96 10.18
N TRP A 70 0.19 -10.49 8.98
CA TRP A 70 -1.15 -10.60 8.42
C TRP A 70 -1.20 -11.44 7.15
N ALA A 71 -2.26 -12.25 7.04
CA ALA A 71 -2.64 -12.90 5.80
C ALA A 71 -3.38 -11.89 4.91
N THR A 72 -2.63 -11.04 4.20
CA THR A 72 -3.18 -9.93 3.42
C THR A 72 -4.19 -10.39 2.37
N GLU A 73 -4.04 -11.58 1.81
CA GLU A 73 -5.00 -12.21 0.88
C GLU A 73 -6.42 -12.35 1.46
N ARG A 74 -6.60 -12.28 2.78
CA ARG A 74 -7.92 -12.30 3.43
C ARG A 74 -8.62 -10.94 3.47
N PHE A 75 -7.90 -9.85 3.19
CA PHE A 75 -8.49 -8.52 3.01
C PHE A 75 -9.07 -8.41 1.60
N VAL A 76 -10.26 -8.98 1.45
CA VAL A 76 -11.05 -8.98 0.21
C VAL A 76 -12.13 -7.90 0.27
N ARG A 77 -12.97 -7.84 -0.77
CA ARG A 77 -14.10 -6.90 -0.80
C ARG A 77 -14.97 -7.00 0.46
N PRO A 78 -15.43 -5.87 1.02
CA PRO A 78 -15.34 -4.53 0.45
C PRO A 78 -14.08 -3.72 0.81
N ALA A 79 -13.02 -4.29 1.40
CA ALA A 79 -11.80 -3.55 1.73
C ALA A 79 -11.22 -2.83 0.48
N PHE A 80 -10.81 -3.63 -0.50
CA PHE A 80 -10.55 -3.26 -1.89
C PHE A 80 -10.93 -4.47 -2.75
N ASP A 81 -10.48 -4.56 -4.01
CA ASP A 81 -10.72 -5.75 -4.83
C ASP A 81 -9.84 -6.95 -4.44
N GLY A 82 -8.94 -6.75 -3.46
CA GLY A 82 -8.08 -7.77 -2.86
C GLY A 82 -6.68 -7.24 -2.61
N PHE A 83 -6.19 -7.38 -1.39
CA PHE A 83 -4.77 -7.18 -1.09
C PHE A 83 -3.93 -8.36 -1.62
N LEU A 84 -2.71 -8.06 -2.04
CA LEU A 84 -1.80 -9.04 -2.61
C LEU A 84 -0.99 -9.73 -1.51
N SER A 85 -0.77 -11.03 -1.68
CA SER A 85 0.29 -11.74 -0.96
C SER A 85 1.68 -11.30 -1.48
N PRO A 86 2.77 -11.50 -0.71
CA PRO A 86 4.13 -11.16 -1.14
C PRO A 86 4.53 -11.74 -2.50
N SER A 87 4.13 -12.99 -2.79
CA SER A 87 4.44 -13.67 -4.05
C SER A 87 3.64 -13.10 -5.23
N GLU A 88 2.36 -12.78 -5.03
CA GLU A 88 1.55 -12.16 -6.07
C GLU A 88 2.04 -10.74 -6.36
N ALA A 89 2.40 -9.99 -5.33
CA ALA A 89 2.96 -8.65 -5.45
C ALA A 89 4.25 -8.64 -6.29
N LEU A 90 5.17 -9.58 -6.03
CA LEU A 90 6.41 -9.70 -6.79
C LEU A 90 6.15 -10.05 -8.27
N GLY A 91 5.33 -11.07 -8.54
CA GLY A 91 5.00 -11.46 -9.92
C GLY A 91 4.26 -10.34 -10.68
N CYS A 92 3.36 -9.61 -10.02
CA CYS A 92 2.70 -8.45 -10.62
C CYS A 92 3.71 -7.33 -10.91
N ARG A 93 4.65 -7.07 -10.00
CA ARG A 93 5.66 -6.01 -10.16
C ARG A 93 6.53 -6.26 -11.39
N GLU A 94 7.02 -7.48 -11.57
CA GLU A 94 7.90 -7.85 -12.70
C GLU A 94 7.23 -7.54 -14.04
N GLY A 95 6.00 -8.00 -14.26
CA GLY A 95 5.28 -7.72 -15.52
C GLY A 95 4.93 -6.25 -15.74
N MET A 96 4.84 -5.45 -14.67
CA MET A 96 4.48 -4.03 -14.77
C MET A 96 5.68 -3.13 -15.06
N ILE A 97 6.88 -3.52 -14.59
CA ILE A 97 8.13 -2.85 -14.96
C ILE A 97 8.35 -2.91 -16.47
N ASP A 98 8.09 -4.06 -17.09
CA ASP A 98 8.26 -4.26 -18.54
C ASP A 98 7.39 -3.33 -19.40
N ILE A 99 6.29 -2.80 -18.85
CA ILE A 99 5.40 -1.85 -19.52
C ILE A 99 5.57 -0.40 -19.04
N GLY A 100 6.66 -0.12 -18.31
CA GLY A 100 7.10 1.24 -17.97
C GLY A 100 6.72 1.75 -16.58
N PHE A 101 6.24 0.89 -15.66
CA PHE A 101 6.07 1.31 -14.27
C PHE A 101 7.43 1.45 -13.55
N PRO A 102 7.58 2.42 -12.63
CA PRO A 102 8.80 2.56 -11.85
C PRO A 102 9.12 1.30 -11.04
N SER A 103 10.36 0.79 -11.15
CA SER A 103 10.82 -0.37 -10.38
C SER A 103 10.84 -0.12 -8.87
N THR A 104 10.87 1.14 -8.44
CA THR A 104 10.80 1.54 -7.02
C THR A 104 9.42 1.35 -6.39
N LEU A 105 8.45 0.79 -7.11
CA LEU A 105 7.10 0.55 -6.59
C LEU A 105 6.83 -0.96 -6.46
N MET A 106 6.04 -1.29 -5.44
CA MET A 106 5.54 -2.62 -5.14
C MET A 106 4.01 -2.59 -5.08
N PRO A 107 3.29 -3.36 -5.90
CA PRO A 107 1.84 -3.40 -5.81
C PRO A 107 1.43 -4.13 -4.53
N ILE A 108 0.44 -3.60 -3.81
CA ILE A 108 -0.01 -4.15 -2.52
C ILE A 108 -1.49 -4.50 -2.51
N ALA A 109 -2.30 -3.91 -3.38
CA ALA A 109 -3.73 -4.22 -3.50
C ALA A 109 -4.29 -3.84 -4.87
N LYS A 110 -5.38 -4.52 -5.26
CA LYS A 110 -6.17 -4.21 -6.46
C LYS A 110 -7.33 -3.29 -6.09
N TYR A 111 -7.59 -2.26 -6.91
CA TYR A 111 -8.75 -1.39 -6.71
C TYR A 111 -9.28 -0.83 -8.04
N GLY A 112 -10.56 -1.09 -8.33
CA GLY A 112 -11.22 -0.73 -9.57
C GLY A 112 -10.46 -1.23 -10.79
N LYS A 113 -10.14 -0.29 -11.68
CA LYS A 113 -9.33 -0.53 -12.90
C LYS A 113 -7.86 -0.17 -12.68
N GLY A 114 -7.31 -0.51 -11.53
CA GLY A 114 -5.97 -0.12 -11.14
C GLY A 114 -5.42 -0.91 -9.95
N MET A 115 -4.27 -0.43 -9.46
CA MET A 115 -3.57 -1.01 -8.32
C MET A 115 -3.10 0.09 -7.37
N ILE A 116 -2.98 -0.30 -6.11
CA ILE A 116 -2.37 0.47 -5.03
C ILE A 116 -0.93 0.01 -4.89
N TRP A 117 -0.01 0.96 -4.83
CA TRP A 117 1.43 0.76 -4.89
C TRP A 117 2.10 1.36 -3.68
N ALA A 118 2.97 0.60 -3.02
CA ALA A 118 3.88 1.10 -2.01
C ALA A 118 5.24 1.40 -2.63
N GLU A 119 5.79 2.56 -2.31
CA GLU A 119 7.15 2.91 -2.65
C GLU A 119 8.16 2.16 -1.79
N LEU A 120 9.12 1.52 -2.44
CA LEU A 120 10.22 0.78 -1.83
C LEU A 120 11.28 1.72 -1.26
N GLU A 121 12.00 1.24 -0.26
CA GLU A 121 13.15 1.93 0.32
C GLU A 121 14.34 1.87 -0.66
N THR A 122 15.05 2.98 -0.74
CA THR A 122 16.29 3.15 -1.51
C THR A 122 17.41 3.60 -0.57
N ALA A 123 18.65 3.61 -1.04
CA ALA A 123 19.77 4.13 -0.26
C ALA A 123 19.60 5.61 0.17
N GLU A 124 18.82 6.40 -0.58
CA GLU A 124 18.65 7.85 -0.37
C GLU A 124 17.31 8.22 0.28
N ASP A 125 16.30 7.35 0.24
CA ASP A 125 14.92 7.65 0.66
C ASP A 125 14.27 6.42 1.33
N PRO A 126 13.61 6.59 2.49
CA PRO A 126 12.97 5.50 3.23
C PRO A 126 11.71 4.91 2.56
N GLY A 127 11.28 5.45 1.42
CA GLY A 127 10.08 5.03 0.70
C GLY A 127 8.79 5.28 1.48
N SER A 128 7.91 4.29 1.50
CA SER A 128 6.64 4.27 2.26
C SER A 128 5.48 5.09 1.68
N ARG A 129 5.67 5.90 0.63
CA ARG A 129 4.55 6.61 -0.02
C ARG A 129 3.64 5.60 -0.71
N ILE A 130 2.33 5.77 -0.57
CA ILE A 130 1.32 4.91 -1.16
C ILE A 130 0.64 5.64 -2.30
N TYR A 131 0.69 5.07 -3.49
CA TYR A 131 0.11 5.61 -4.71
C TYR A 131 -1.01 4.73 -5.23
N PHE A 132 -1.93 5.32 -5.97
CA PHE A 132 -2.83 4.61 -6.86
C PHE A 132 -2.47 4.88 -8.32
N GLY A 133 -2.39 3.82 -9.12
CA GLY A 133 -2.23 3.88 -10.56
C GLY A 133 -3.35 3.12 -11.25
N SER A 134 -4.11 3.79 -12.12
CA SER A 134 -5.10 3.13 -12.97
C SER A 134 -4.49 2.70 -14.30
N TYR A 135 -4.94 1.59 -14.87
CA TYR A 135 -4.52 1.15 -16.20
C TYR A 135 -4.91 2.13 -17.32
N ALA A 136 -5.85 3.05 -17.07
CA ALA A 136 -6.28 4.07 -18.03
C ALA A 136 -5.77 5.49 -17.70
N ASP A 137 -5.20 5.71 -16.51
CA ASP A 137 -4.65 7.01 -16.12
C ASP A 137 -3.13 6.97 -16.32
N PRO A 138 -2.53 7.89 -17.09
CA PRO A 138 -1.09 7.92 -17.27
C PRO A 138 -0.32 8.37 -16.02
N ASN A 139 -0.98 8.62 -14.89
CA ASN A 139 -0.35 9.10 -13.67
C ASN A 139 -0.61 8.22 -12.45
N LEU A 140 0.40 8.15 -11.59
CA LEU A 140 0.30 7.74 -10.20
C LEU A 140 -0.19 8.91 -9.37
N ARG A 141 -1.14 8.66 -8.47
CA ARG A 141 -1.68 9.65 -7.52
C ARG A 141 -1.30 9.26 -6.11
N LEU A 142 -0.66 10.16 -5.37
CA LEU A 142 -0.36 9.93 -3.95
C LEU A 142 -1.67 9.86 -3.17
N TRP A 143 -1.88 8.76 -2.45
CA TRP A 143 -3.05 8.54 -1.60
C TRP A 143 -2.72 8.77 -0.14
N THR A 144 -1.61 8.23 0.34
CA THR A 144 -1.20 8.31 1.74
C THR A 144 0.30 8.07 1.91
N VAL A 145 0.80 8.20 3.13
CA VAL A 145 2.16 7.80 3.51
C VAL A 145 2.05 6.73 4.58
N GLY A 146 2.75 5.62 4.37
CA GLY A 146 2.66 4.44 5.23
C GLY A 146 1.50 3.53 4.85
N VAL A 147 1.69 2.25 5.10
CA VAL A 147 0.65 1.22 5.02
C VAL A 147 -0.38 1.46 6.13
N SER A 148 0.05 1.87 7.32
CA SER A 148 -0.83 2.30 8.41
C SER A 148 -1.80 3.39 7.95
N GLY A 149 -1.29 4.42 7.25
CA GLY A 149 -2.10 5.47 6.65
C GLY A 149 -3.12 4.98 5.61
N LEU A 150 -2.83 3.90 4.89
CA LEU A 150 -3.77 3.29 3.93
C LEU A 150 -4.90 2.57 4.65
N PHE A 151 -4.56 1.78 5.68
CA PHE A 151 -5.55 1.10 6.50
C PHE A 151 -6.42 2.07 7.29
N GLU A 152 -5.86 3.19 7.74
CA GLU A 152 -6.61 4.27 8.37
C GLU A 152 -7.66 4.89 7.43
N VAL A 153 -7.26 5.26 6.21
CA VAL A 153 -8.21 5.75 5.18
C VAL A 153 -9.31 4.72 4.92
N LEU A 154 -8.93 3.45 4.81
CA LEU A 154 -9.87 2.38 4.56
C LEU A 154 -10.83 2.16 5.74
N ALA A 155 -10.33 2.18 6.97
CA ALA A 155 -11.14 2.09 8.17
C ALA A 155 -12.15 3.24 8.23
N ASP A 156 -11.70 4.48 8.02
CA ASP A 156 -12.56 5.67 8.02
C ASP A 156 -13.68 5.55 6.94
N ALA A 157 -13.35 5.01 5.76
CA ALA A 157 -14.34 4.75 4.71
C ALA A 157 -15.34 3.64 5.11
N LEU A 158 -14.88 2.52 5.64
CA LEU A 158 -15.76 1.42 6.04
C LEU A 158 -16.66 1.80 7.22
N GLU A 159 -16.12 2.47 8.23
CA GLU A 159 -16.82 2.89 9.45
C GLU A 159 -17.86 3.97 9.17
N SER A 160 -17.66 4.81 8.15
CA SER A 160 -18.67 5.78 7.68
C SER A 160 -19.81 5.14 6.87
N GLY A 161 -19.80 3.82 6.69
CA GLY A 161 -20.82 3.10 5.92
C GLY A 161 -20.64 3.20 4.41
N SER A 162 -19.42 3.50 3.93
CA SER A 162 -19.10 3.63 2.51
C SER A 162 -18.99 2.27 1.81
N VAL A 163 -20.02 1.45 1.93
CA VAL A 163 -20.11 0.09 1.36
C VAL A 163 -21.37 -0.01 0.52
N LEU A 164 -21.21 -0.43 -0.73
CA LEU A 164 -22.30 -0.62 -1.69
C LEU A 164 -22.48 -2.10 -1.96
N GLU A 165 -23.71 -2.58 -1.90
CA GLU A 165 -24.08 -3.85 -2.54
C GLU A 165 -24.05 -3.65 -4.06
N TRP A 166 -23.32 -4.50 -4.78
CA TRP A 166 -23.18 -4.39 -6.24
C TRP A 166 -23.63 -5.63 -6.99
N LYS A 167 -23.90 -6.72 -6.26
CA LYS A 167 -24.55 -7.96 -6.68
C LYS A 167 -25.09 -8.65 -5.42
N ASP A 168 -26.09 -9.51 -5.55
CA ASP A 168 -26.75 -10.19 -4.42
C ASP A 168 -25.75 -10.74 -3.38
N GLY A 169 -25.70 -10.11 -2.21
CA GLY A 169 -24.82 -10.50 -1.11
C GLY A 169 -23.32 -10.20 -1.31
N GLU A 170 -22.95 -9.53 -2.39
CA GLU A 170 -21.59 -9.07 -2.68
C GLU A 170 -21.49 -7.55 -2.49
N TYR A 171 -20.52 -7.14 -1.68
CA TYR A 171 -20.29 -5.75 -1.33
C TYR A 171 -19.01 -5.21 -1.97
N ARG A 172 -18.93 -3.89 -2.16
CA ARG A 172 -17.71 -3.18 -2.57
C ARG A 172 -17.60 -1.84 -1.85
N LEU A 173 -16.39 -1.30 -1.75
CA LEU A 173 -16.20 0.05 -1.24
C LEU A 173 -16.84 1.08 -2.19
N ASP A 174 -17.56 2.04 -1.62
CA ASP A 174 -18.02 3.21 -2.37
C ASP A 174 -16.84 4.11 -2.75
N PRO A 175 -16.57 4.35 -4.04
CA PRO A 175 -15.53 5.27 -4.46
C PRO A 175 -15.69 6.69 -3.90
N ALA A 176 -16.92 7.19 -3.73
CA ALA A 176 -17.14 8.55 -3.22
C ALA A 176 -16.77 8.66 -1.73
N GLY A 177 -17.18 7.67 -0.93
CA GLY A 177 -16.74 7.53 0.46
C GLY A 177 -15.24 7.42 0.63
N LEU A 178 -14.57 6.58 -0.18
CA LEU A 178 -13.11 6.47 -0.18
C LEU A 178 -12.43 7.80 -0.53
N GLN A 179 -12.90 8.50 -1.56
CA GLN A 179 -12.35 9.81 -1.93
C GLN A 179 -12.49 10.82 -0.79
N THR A 180 -13.62 10.82 -0.08
CA THR A 180 -13.84 11.69 1.08
C THR A 180 -12.82 11.41 2.19
N ALA A 181 -12.58 10.13 2.51
CA ALA A 181 -11.57 9.73 3.49
C ALA A 181 -10.15 10.12 3.06
N LEU A 182 -9.79 9.91 1.79
CA LEU A 182 -8.51 10.34 1.22
C LEU A 182 -8.34 11.87 1.29
N HIS A 183 -9.38 12.63 0.99
CA HIS A 183 -9.36 14.09 1.08
C HIS A 183 -9.19 14.59 2.52
N ALA A 184 -9.79 13.93 3.51
CA ALA A 184 -9.59 14.28 4.91
C ALA A 184 -8.12 14.12 5.34
N ARG A 185 -7.46 13.03 4.90
CA ARG A 185 -6.04 12.78 5.19
C ARG A 185 -5.07 13.65 4.38
N ARG A 186 -5.52 14.22 3.27
CA ARG A 186 -4.70 15.09 2.42
C ARG A 186 -4.14 16.30 3.18
N ALA A 187 -4.92 16.86 4.10
CA ALA A 187 -4.51 18.00 4.93
C ALA A 187 -3.27 17.67 5.79
N ASP A 188 -3.14 16.43 6.24
CA ASP A 188 -2.04 15.99 7.11
C ASP A 188 -0.72 15.77 6.34
N MET A 189 -0.79 15.69 5.01
CA MET A 189 0.32 15.35 4.12
C MET A 189 0.84 16.52 3.28
N ASP A 190 0.29 17.72 3.44
CA ASP A 190 0.64 18.88 2.62
C ASP A 190 1.98 19.50 3.05
N TRP A 191 3.04 18.74 2.81
CA TRP A 191 4.41 19.09 3.17
C TRP A 191 5.15 19.65 1.94
N PRO A 192 6.12 20.56 2.13
CA PRO A 192 6.91 21.09 1.02
C PRO A 192 7.57 19.98 0.19
N GLY A 193 7.30 19.97 -1.12
CA GLY A 193 7.89 19.01 -2.06
C GLY A 193 7.07 17.74 -2.32
N THR A 194 5.90 17.57 -1.66
CA THR A 194 4.98 16.46 -1.93
C THR A 194 4.45 16.54 -3.37
N ARG A 195 4.77 15.53 -4.18
CA ARG A 195 4.19 15.37 -5.52
C ARG A 195 2.94 14.51 -5.44
N TRP A 196 1.79 15.16 -5.56
CA TRP A 196 0.48 14.51 -5.57
C TRP A 196 0.22 13.65 -6.81
N THR A 197 0.92 13.92 -7.90
CA THR A 197 0.72 13.25 -9.17
C THR A 197 2.06 13.09 -9.89
N ILE A 198 2.36 11.88 -10.36
CA ILE A 198 3.61 11.53 -11.04
C ILE A 198 3.25 10.78 -12.33
N PRO A 199 3.68 11.24 -13.52
CA PRO A 199 3.41 10.54 -14.76
C PRO A 199 4.23 9.24 -14.82
N ILE A 200 3.56 8.15 -15.21
CA ILE A 200 4.16 6.82 -15.31
C ILE A 200 5.18 6.81 -16.47
N SER A 201 4.81 7.31 -17.64
CA SER A 201 5.62 7.18 -18.87
C SER A 201 6.70 8.24 -19.08
N ASP A 202 6.89 9.20 -18.15
CA ASP A 202 7.86 10.29 -18.29
C ASP A 202 8.85 10.28 -17.12
N ASP A 203 9.87 9.43 -17.23
CA ASP A 203 10.93 9.20 -16.23
C ASP A 203 11.67 10.47 -15.81
N ARG A 204 11.78 11.46 -16.71
CA ARG A 204 12.34 12.80 -16.43
C ARG A 204 11.59 13.51 -15.31
N LYS A 205 10.31 13.18 -15.10
CA LYS A 205 9.47 13.74 -14.02
C LYS A 205 9.40 12.86 -12.78
N TRP A 206 10.05 11.71 -12.76
CA TRP A 206 10.10 10.89 -11.55
C TRP A 206 10.89 11.58 -10.42
N PRO A 207 10.61 11.23 -9.15
CA PRO A 207 11.46 11.61 -8.03
C PRO A 207 12.92 11.20 -8.26
N ARG A 208 13.87 12.00 -7.75
CA ARG A 208 15.31 11.79 -7.98
C ARG A 208 15.77 10.40 -7.55
N HIS A 209 15.34 9.95 -6.37
CA HIS A 209 15.71 8.65 -5.81
C HIS A 209 15.13 7.48 -6.61
N TRP A 210 14.01 7.66 -7.33
CA TRP A 210 13.50 6.64 -8.26
C TRP A 210 14.43 6.47 -9.44
N LYS A 211 14.85 7.58 -10.04
CA LYS A 211 15.77 7.55 -11.18
C LYS A 211 17.10 6.90 -10.82
N ALA A 212 17.65 7.26 -9.65
CA ALA A 212 18.90 6.70 -9.17
C ALA A 212 18.82 5.16 -9.01
N ALA A 213 17.67 4.65 -8.55
CA ALA A 213 17.43 3.22 -8.38
C ALA A 213 17.10 2.45 -9.67
N THR A 214 16.71 3.14 -10.75
CA THR A 214 16.45 2.52 -12.06
C THR A 214 17.68 2.42 -12.96
N THR A 215 18.74 3.16 -12.65
CA THR A 215 20.01 3.18 -13.42
C THR A 215 21.09 2.24 -12.88
N SER A 216 20.81 1.53 -11.78
CA SER A 216 21.73 0.65 -11.06
C SER A 216 21.50 -0.83 -11.36
#